data_AF-A0A2G5BKS4-F1
#
_entry.id   AF-A0A2G5BKS4-F1
#
_cell.length_a   1.000
_cell.length_b   1.000
_cell.length_c   1.000
_cell.angle_alpha   90.00
_cell.angle_beta   90.00
_cell.angle_gamma   90.00
#
_symmetry.space_group_name_H-M   'P 1'
#
loop_
_entity.id
_entity.type
_entity.pdbx_description
1 polymer ?
#
loop_
_entity_poly.entity_id
_entity_poly.type
_entity_poly.pdbx_seq_one_letter_code
_entity_poly.pdbx_strand_id
1 'polypeptide(L)'
;EQNIFGTRPAEDIVRVVADFIFTHMKDRTNIEIEGKLGRLVDKKTGQRINLPVVSETALADDRGTRFESDMTLQQHAMFNKLLNQRVDETRRPEFRGSRIVYKHTREVDHFYRMDGTRIRVTKDKESGEIISVITKTKVADLNIYSPRTKLDIRITINEEQTLEMPDTEAHKPILVRHKDRLSYKQDIWSFDLTQVISPE
;
A
#
# COMPACT_ATOMS: atom_id res chain seq x y z
N GLU A 1 37.07 -7.27 3.86
CA GLU A 1 36.59 -7.33 2.47
C GLU A 1 35.21 -7.96 2.44
N GLN A 2 34.33 -7.55 1.51
CA GLN A 2 32.93 -8.04 1.44
C GLN A 2 32.75 -9.19 0.43
N ASN A 3 33.65 -9.32 -0.53
CA ASN A 3 33.86 -10.49 -1.39
C ASN A 3 35.26 -10.42 -2.03
N ILE A 4 35.63 -11.40 -2.86
CA ILE A 4 36.94 -11.46 -3.56
C ILE A 4 37.20 -10.27 -4.51
N PHE A 5 36.15 -9.57 -4.93
CA PHE A 5 36.24 -8.39 -5.80
C PHE A 5 36.29 -7.08 -5.03
N GLY A 6 36.30 -7.11 -3.70
CA GLY A 6 36.22 -5.91 -2.87
C GLY A 6 34.89 -5.15 -2.97
N THR A 7 33.82 -5.78 -3.49
CA THR A 7 32.52 -5.13 -3.74
C THR A 7 31.40 -5.71 -2.87
N ARG A 8 30.29 -4.97 -2.74
CA ARG A 8 29.02 -5.48 -2.19
C ARG A 8 28.04 -5.73 -3.33
N PRO A 9 27.76 -6.98 -3.73
CA PRO A 9 26.72 -7.23 -4.71
C PRO A 9 25.36 -6.92 -4.10
N ALA A 10 24.49 -6.30 -4.90
CA ALA A 10 23.08 -6.14 -4.51
C ALA A 10 22.35 -7.48 -4.65
N GLU A 11 21.40 -7.70 -3.75
CA GLU A 11 20.52 -8.88 -3.81
C GLU A 11 19.63 -8.82 -5.06
N ASP A 12 19.33 -9.99 -5.62
CA ASP A 12 18.60 -10.09 -6.89
C ASP A 12 17.19 -9.49 -6.78
N ILE A 13 16.46 -9.79 -5.70
CA ILE A 13 15.13 -9.22 -5.44
C ILE A 13 15.15 -7.69 -5.36
N VAL A 14 16.21 -7.11 -4.78
CA VAL A 14 16.37 -5.65 -4.69
C VAL A 14 16.55 -5.05 -6.08
N ARG A 15 17.32 -5.70 -6.95
CA ARG A 15 17.48 -5.27 -8.35
C ARG A 15 16.17 -5.37 -9.12
N VAL A 16 15.46 -6.49 -9.00
CA VAL A 16 14.15 -6.69 -9.66
C VAL A 16 13.16 -5.59 -9.26
N VAL A 17 13.08 -5.25 -7.97
CA VAL A 17 12.19 -4.17 -7.49
C VAL A 17 12.66 -2.80 -7.98
N ALA A 18 13.97 -2.53 -7.95
CA ALA A 18 14.53 -1.27 -8.43
C ALA A 18 14.26 -1.06 -9.93
N ASP A 19 14.52 -2.07 -10.75
CA ASP A 19 14.29 -2.04 -12.20
C ASP A 19 12.79 -1.91 -12.52
N PHE A 20 11.94 -2.62 -11.78
CA PHE A 20 10.48 -2.49 -11.88
C PHE A 20 10.03 -1.06 -11.62
N ILE A 21 10.49 -0.45 -10.52
CA ILE A 21 10.14 0.94 -10.18
C ILE A 21 10.67 1.90 -11.26
N PHE A 22 11.96 1.80 -11.61
CA PHE A 22 12.60 2.69 -12.56
C PHE A 22 11.91 2.68 -13.94
N THR A 23 11.58 1.48 -14.43
CA THR A 23 10.94 1.30 -15.75
C THR A 23 9.55 1.94 -15.82
N HIS A 24 8.78 1.88 -14.73
CA HIS A 24 7.38 2.34 -14.72
C HIS A 24 7.20 3.79 -14.25
N MET A 25 8.23 4.40 -13.66
CA MET A 25 8.23 5.81 -13.26
C MET A 25 8.61 6.76 -14.39
N LYS A 26 9.30 6.28 -15.43
CA LYS A 26 9.83 7.13 -16.49
C LYS A 26 8.71 7.96 -17.16
N ASP A 27 8.95 9.26 -17.27
CA ASP A 27 8.06 10.25 -17.91
C ASP A 27 6.70 10.46 -17.21
N ARG A 28 6.56 10.03 -15.95
CA ARG A 28 5.34 10.22 -15.15
C ARG A 28 5.54 11.21 -14.01
N THR A 29 4.44 11.84 -13.61
CA THR A 29 4.39 12.74 -12.46
C THR A 29 3.31 12.27 -11.49
N ASN A 30 3.33 12.75 -10.25
CA ASN A 30 2.34 12.40 -9.22
C ASN A 30 2.17 10.88 -9.03
N ILE A 31 3.30 10.18 -8.95
CA ILE A 31 3.34 8.73 -8.75
C ILE A 31 3.22 8.39 -7.26
N GLU A 32 2.36 7.43 -6.96
CA GLU A 32 2.26 6.76 -5.67
C GLU A 32 2.82 5.33 -5.81
N ILE A 33 3.82 4.99 -4.99
CA ILE A 33 4.37 3.64 -4.88
C ILE A 33 4.01 3.09 -3.50
N GLU A 34 3.32 1.96 -3.47
CA GLU A 34 2.85 1.33 -2.23
C GLU A 34 3.20 -0.17 -2.19
N GLY A 35 3.72 -0.63 -1.05
CA GLY A 35 3.88 -2.05 -0.73
C GLY A 35 2.76 -2.50 0.19
N LYS A 36 1.99 -3.50 -0.24
CA LYS A 36 0.88 -4.09 0.53
C LYS A 36 1.24 -5.49 1.00
N LEU A 37 0.86 -5.78 2.25
CA LEU A 37 0.89 -7.14 2.79
C LEU A 37 -0.45 -7.81 2.56
N GLY A 38 -0.43 -9.07 2.17
CA GLY A 38 -1.64 -9.82 1.85
C GLY A 38 -1.35 -11.28 1.52
N ARG A 39 -2.21 -11.91 0.73
CA ARG A 39 -2.04 -13.31 0.29
C ARG A 39 -2.17 -13.40 -1.22
N LEU A 40 -1.23 -14.09 -1.86
CA LEU A 40 -1.36 -14.47 -3.27
C LEU A 40 -2.17 -15.76 -3.36
N VAL A 41 -3.32 -15.68 -4.02
CA VAL A 41 -4.33 -16.73 -4.05
C VAL A 41 -4.55 -17.20 -5.47
N ASP A 42 -4.56 -18.51 -5.70
CA ASP A 42 -4.89 -19.08 -6.99
C ASP A 42 -6.37 -18.85 -7.30
N LYS A 43 -6.66 -18.33 -8.50
CA LYS A 43 -8.03 -17.96 -8.90
C LYS A 43 -8.98 -19.16 -9.03
N LYS A 44 -8.46 -20.36 -9.31
CA LYS A 44 -9.28 -21.57 -9.50
C LYS A 44 -9.60 -22.25 -8.18
N THR A 45 -8.61 -22.37 -7.30
CA THR A 45 -8.75 -23.11 -6.03
C THR A 45 -9.18 -22.22 -4.87
N GLY A 46 -8.96 -20.91 -4.96
CA GLY A 46 -9.19 -19.98 -3.86
C GLY A 46 -8.22 -20.15 -2.69
N GLN A 47 -7.18 -20.98 -2.83
CA GLN A 47 -6.16 -21.22 -1.82
C GLN A 47 -4.92 -20.37 -2.08
N ARG A 48 -4.17 -20.05 -1.02
CA ARG A 48 -2.86 -19.39 -1.17
C ARG A 48 -1.98 -20.24 -2.08
N ILE A 49 -1.33 -19.60 -3.05
CA ILE A 49 -0.44 -20.30 -3.98
C ILE A 49 0.68 -21.01 -3.24
N ASN A 50 1.10 -22.16 -3.78
CA ASN A 50 2.23 -22.92 -3.28
C ASN A 50 3.18 -23.20 -4.44
N LEU A 51 4.22 -22.39 -4.54
CA LEU A 51 5.23 -22.50 -5.60
C LEU A 51 6.41 -23.37 -5.10
N PRO A 52 7.08 -24.12 -5.97
CA PRO A 52 8.22 -24.97 -5.61
C PRO A 52 9.49 -24.13 -5.38
N VAL A 53 9.42 -23.13 -4.49
CA VAL A 53 10.51 -22.22 -4.12
C VAL A 53 10.58 -22.11 -2.60
N VAL A 54 11.78 -21.91 -2.07
CA VAL A 54 12.02 -21.85 -0.61
C VAL A 54 12.36 -20.45 -0.10
N SER A 55 12.47 -19.48 -1.00
CA SER A 55 12.81 -18.09 -0.72
C SER A 55 11.80 -17.13 -1.34
N GLU A 56 11.84 -15.88 -0.87
CA GLU A 56 11.10 -14.79 -1.48
C GLU A 56 11.36 -14.73 -2.99
N THR A 57 10.30 -14.62 -3.79
CA THR A 57 10.38 -14.71 -5.26
C THR A 57 9.41 -13.73 -5.90
N ALA A 58 9.92 -12.82 -6.73
CA ALA A 58 9.11 -11.98 -7.59
C ALA A 58 8.47 -12.82 -8.71
N LEU A 59 7.16 -12.65 -8.94
CA LEU A 59 6.43 -13.41 -9.94
C LEU A 59 6.49 -12.70 -11.31
N ALA A 60 7.03 -13.40 -12.31
CA ALA A 60 7.05 -12.91 -13.69
C ALA A 60 5.69 -13.08 -14.40
N ASP A 61 4.93 -14.13 -14.07
CA ASP A 61 3.55 -14.34 -14.56
C ASP A 61 2.63 -14.63 -13.37
N ASP A 62 1.65 -13.76 -13.18
CA ASP A 62 0.71 -13.80 -12.08
C ASP A 62 -0.75 -13.93 -12.56
N ARG A 63 -0.98 -14.20 -13.86
CA ARG A 63 -2.32 -14.18 -14.48
C ARG A 63 -3.31 -15.13 -13.80
N GLY A 64 -2.84 -16.27 -13.31
CA GLY A 64 -3.61 -17.26 -12.55
C GLY A 64 -3.89 -16.88 -11.09
N THR A 65 -3.32 -15.77 -10.61
CA THR A 65 -3.35 -15.37 -9.20
C THR A 65 -4.17 -14.10 -8.99
N ARG A 66 -4.73 -13.96 -7.80
CA ARG A 66 -5.28 -12.70 -7.26
C ARG A 66 -4.55 -12.39 -5.96
N PHE A 67 -4.43 -11.11 -5.63
CA PHE A 67 -3.89 -10.70 -4.33
C PHE A 67 -5.04 -10.25 -3.43
N GLU A 68 -5.11 -10.87 -2.26
CA GLU A 68 -6.03 -10.49 -1.20
C GLU A 68 -5.28 -9.60 -0.22
N SER A 69 -5.55 -8.30 -0.26
CA SER A 69 -4.97 -7.29 0.63
C SER A 69 -5.71 -7.29 1.97
N ASP A 70 -5.75 -8.44 2.64
CA ASP A 70 -6.40 -8.64 3.92
C ASP A 70 -5.42 -9.14 5.00
N MET A 71 -5.76 -8.86 6.25
CA MET A 71 -5.11 -9.46 7.41
C MET A 71 -6.12 -9.65 8.52
N THR A 72 -5.91 -10.64 9.36
CA THR A 72 -6.78 -10.89 10.52
C THR A 72 -6.72 -9.71 11.50
N LEU A 73 -7.80 -9.52 12.27
CA LEU A 73 -7.81 -8.51 13.35
C LEU A 73 -6.68 -8.72 14.36
N GLN A 74 -6.31 -9.98 14.62
CA GLN A 74 -5.18 -10.32 15.49
C GLN A 74 -3.84 -9.84 14.91
N GLN A 75 -3.59 -10.07 13.62
CA GLN A 75 -2.39 -9.56 12.94
C GLN A 75 -2.36 -8.03 12.93
N HIS A 76 -3.49 -7.39 12.65
CA HIS A 76 -3.61 -5.93 12.69
C HIS A 76 -3.28 -5.37 14.08
N ALA A 77 -3.85 -5.96 15.15
CA ALA A 77 -3.57 -5.57 16.52
C ALA A 77 -2.09 -5.79 16.90
N MET A 78 -1.49 -6.89 16.43
CA MET A 78 -0.07 -7.17 16.64
C MET A 78 0.82 -6.10 15.99
N PHE A 79 0.60 -5.75 14.72
CA PHE A 79 1.36 -4.71 14.03
C PHE A 79 1.19 -3.34 14.70
N ASN A 80 -0.04 -2.98 15.09
CA ASN A 80 -0.32 -1.75 15.82
C ASN A 80 0.50 -1.67 17.12
N LYS A 81 0.54 -2.75 17.90
CA LYS A 81 1.35 -2.81 19.13
C LYS A 81 2.84 -2.61 18.85
N LEU A 82 3.39 -3.28 17.84
CA LEU A 82 4.80 -3.17 17.48
C LEU A 82 5.17 -1.76 17.01
N LEU A 83 4.34 -1.15 16.16
CA LEU A 83 4.58 0.21 15.65
C LEU A 83 4.47 1.26 16.76
N ASN A 84 3.49 1.14 17.66
CA ASN A 84 3.36 2.04 18.82
C ASN A 84 4.57 1.92 19.76
N GLN A 85 5.03 0.70 20.05
CA GLN A 85 6.24 0.50 20.84
C GLN A 85 7.44 1.19 20.18
N ARG A 86 7.58 1.07 18.86
CA ARG A 86 8.67 1.71 18.12
C ARG A 86 8.57 3.24 18.16
N VAL A 87 7.36 3.80 18.09
CA VAL A 87 7.12 5.25 18.28
C VAL A 87 7.66 5.69 19.64
N ASP A 88 7.31 4.98 20.72
CA ASP A 88 7.75 5.31 22.08
C ASP A 88 9.28 5.24 22.21
N GLU A 89 9.91 4.22 21.65
CA GLU A 89 11.37 4.08 21.62
C GLU A 89 12.03 5.27 20.90
N THR A 90 11.48 5.72 19.76
CA THR A 90 12.07 6.86 19.04
C THR A 90 11.89 8.21 19.74
N ARG A 91 10.97 8.30 20.70
CA ARG A 91 10.73 9.53 21.46
C ARG A 91 11.68 9.69 22.65
N ARG A 92 12.39 8.64 23.05
CA ARG A 92 13.28 8.69 24.21
C ARG A 92 14.46 9.64 23.97
N PRO A 93 14.94 10.38 24.98
CA PRO A 93 16.03 11.35 24.84
C PRO A 93 17.33 10.77 24.28
N GLU A 94 17.62 9.50 24.59
CA GLU A 94 18.80 8.77 24.16
C GLU A 94 18.75 8.30 22.69
N PHE A 95 17.57 8.34 22.05
CA PHE A 95 17.43 7.88 20.67
C PHE A 95 18.09 8.87 19.70
N ARG A 96 19.05 8.37 18.91
CA ARG A 96 19.86 9.19 17.99
C ARG A 96 19.38 9.19 16.53
N GLY A 97 18.34 8.41 16.20
CA GLY A 97 17.83 8.30 14.84
C GLY A 97 16.63 9.20 14.54
N SER A 98 16.09 9.09 13.33
CA SER A 98 14.85 9.77 12.92
C SER A 98 13.64 9.27 13.71
N ARG A 99 12.87 10.23 14.23
CA ARG A 99 11.67 9.94 15.03
C ARG A 99 10.53 9.45 14.15
N ILE A 100 9.71 8.57 14.70
CA ILE A 100 8.46 8.16 14.05
C ILE A 100 7.35 9.14 14.44
N VAL A 101 6.70 9.71 13.43
CA VAL A 101 5.52 10.57 13.59
C VAL A 101 4.27 9.71 13.44
N TYR A 102 3.46 9.68 14.50
CA TYR A 102 2.17 8.98 14.52
C TYR A 102 1.02 9.93 14.22
N LYS A 103 0.09 9.51 13.36
CA LYS A 103 -1.17 10.22 13.09
C LYS A 103 -2.33 9.22 12.95
N HIS A 104 -3.45 9.51 13.60
CA HIS A 104 -4.69 8.76 13.45
C HIS A 104 -5.68 9.61 12.65
N THR A 105 -6.19 9.11 11.52
CA THR A 105 -7.22 9.78 10.72
C THR A 105 -8.46 8.92 10.55
N ARG A 106 -9.61 9.59 10.48
CA ARG A 106 -10.89 8.98 10.12
C ARG A 106 -11.43 9.71 8.91
N GLU A 107 -11.54 8.99 7.80
CA GLU A 107 -11.84 9.58 6.49
C GLU A 107 -13.00 8.83 5.85
N VAL A 108 -13.74 9.51 4.99
CA VAL A 108 -14.79 8.90 4.16
C VAL A 108 -14.47 9.13 2.70
N ASP A 109 -14.18 8.05 1.97
CA ASP A 109 -14.01 8.08 0.53
C ASP A 109 -15.38 7.94 -0.16
N HIS A 110 -15.74 8.90 -0.99
CA HIS A 110 -16.89 8.85 -1.90
C HIS A 110 -16.37 8.64 -3.31
N PHE A 111 -16.88 7.62 -3.99
CA PHE A 111 -16.51 7.33 -5.38
C PHE A 111 -17.61 7.77 -6.32
N TYR A 112 -17.22 8.47 -7.38
CA TYR A 112 -18.10 8.88 -8.47
C TYR A 112 -17.60 8.28 -9.77
N ARG A 113 -18.49 8.16 -10.74
CA ARG A 113 -18.15 7.80 -12.13
C ARG A 113 -18.69 8.88 -13.04
N MET A 114 -17.81 9.58 -13.72
CA MET A 114 -18.13 10.67 -14.65
C MET A 114 -17.35 10.44 -15.94
N ASP A 115 -18.04 10.36 -17.06
CA ASP A 115 -17.44 10.15 -18.39
C ASP A 115 -16.43 8.99 -18.43
N GLY A 116 -16.78 7.88 -17.76
CA GLY A 116 -15.92 6.69 -17.66
C GLY A 116 -14.77 6.81 -16.65
N THR A 117 -14.49 8.00 -16.14
CA THR A 117 -13.45 8.26 -15.13
C THR A 117 -13.99 7.99 -13.73
N ARG A 118 -13.22 7.25 -12.92
CA ARG A 118 -13.52 7.03 -11.50
C ARG A 118 -12.86 8.13 -10.68
N ILE A 119 -13.67 8.92 -9.98
CA ILE A 119 -13.22 10.01 -9.12
C ILE A 119 -13.38 9.59 -7.66
N ARG A 120 -12.39 9.86 -6.82
CA ARG A 120 -12.42 9.65 -5.37
C ARG A 120 -12.38 11.01 -4.69
N VAL A 121 -13.44 11.33 -3.95
CA VAL A 121 -13.49 12.47 -3.03
C VAL A 121 -13.29 11.93 -1.61
N THR A 122 -12.22 12.33 -0.94
CA THR A 122 -11.95 11.97 0.45
C THR A 122 -12.31 13.14 1.34
N LYS A 123 -13.15 12.89 2.35
CA LYS A 123 -13.57 13.86 3.35
C LYS A 123 -13.11 13.45 4.74
N ASP A 124 -12.82 14.43 5.60
CA ASP A 124 -12.68 14.18 7.04
C ASP A 124 -14.02 13.71 7.61
N LYS A 125 -14.00 12.68 8.47
CA LYS A 125 -15.22 12.09 9.01
C LYS A 125 -15.90 13.01 10.03
N GLU A 126 -15.15 13.81 10.77
CA GLU A 126 -15.65 14.62 11.88
C GLU A 126 -16.06 16.02 11.39
N SER A 127 -15.22 16.70 10.62
CA SER A 127 -15.52 18.05 10.11
C SER A 127 -16.32 18.05 8.81
N GLY A 128 -16.28 16.96 8.04
CA GLY A 128 -16.86 16.90 6.68
C GLY A 128 -16.05 17.67 5.62
N GLU A 129 -14.91 18.25 6.00
CA GLU A 129 -14.02 19.00 5.10
C GLU A 129 -13.49 18.10 3.99
N ILE A 130 -13.36 18.66 2.78
CA ILE A 130 -12.80 17.95 1.63
C ILE A 130 -11.27 17.93 1.79
N ILE A 131 -10.71 16.73 1.96
CA ILE A 131 -9.27 16.51 2.08
C ILE A 131 -8.62 16.42 0.70
N SER A 132 -9.23 15.66 -0.22
CA SER A 132 -8.71 15.51 -1.58
C SER A 132 -9.77 15.07 -2.56
N VAL A 133 -9.57 15.44 -3.83
CA VAL A 133 -10.36 15.00 -4.97
C VAL A 133 -9.38 14.52 -6.03
N ILE A 134 -9.37 13.22 -6.30
CA ILE A 134 -8.40 12.64 -7.23
C ILE A 134 -9.04 11.61 -8.17
N THR A 135 -8.38 11.35 -9.28
CA THR A 135 -8.49 10.05 -9.98
C THR A 135 -7.17 9.29 -9.84
N LYS A 136 -7.27 7.96 -9.81
CA LYS A 136 -6.14 7.07 -9.59
C LYS A 136 -6.09 6.04 -10.71
N THR A 137 -5.01 6.07 -11.47
CA THR A 137 -4.78 5.18 -12.60
C THR A 137 -3.69 4.19 -12.22
N LYS A 138 -3.98 2.90 -12.31
CA LYS A 138 -2.99 1.85 -12.06
C LYS A 138 -1.97 1.85 -13.20
N VAL A 139 -0.69 1.97 -12.88
CA VAL A 139 0.41 1.89 -13.85
C VAL A 139 0.92 0.46 -13.93
N ALA A 140 1.31 -0.12 -12.79
CA ALA A 140 1.84 -1.48 -12.73
C ALA A 140 1.71 -2.08 -11.33
N ASP A 141 1.84 -3.40 -11.23
CA ASP A 141 2.06 -4.10 -9.98
C ASP A 141 3.09 -5.22 -10.13
N LEU A 142 3.78 -5.51 -9.02
CA LEU A 142 4.72 -6.60 -8.87
C LEU A 142 4.31 -7.44 -7.66
N ASN A 143 4.08 -8.72 -7.90
CA ASN A 143 3.74 -9.68 -6.85
C ASN A 143 4.98 -10.43 -6.41
N ILE A 144 5.18 -10.52 -5.10
CA ILE A 144 6.31 -11.19 -4.46
C ILE A 144 5.75 -12.26 -3.54
N TYR A 145 6.05 -13.51 -3.86
CA TYR A 145 5.66 -14.67 -3.07
C TYR A 145 6.68 -14.93 -1.96
N SER A 146 6.20 -15.10 -0.73
CA SER A 146 7.05 -15.26 0.45
C SER A 146 6.73 -16.59 1.16
N PRO A 147 7.39 -17.71 0.80
CA PRO A 147 7.05 -19.04 1.31
C PRO A 147 7.30 -19.22 2.82
N ARG A 148 8.19 -18.40 3.41
CA ARG A 148 8.59 -18.49 4.82
C ARG A 148 7.73 -17.65 5.76
N THR A 149 6.78 -16.89 5.22
CA THR A 149 5.85 -16.03 5.98
C THR A 149 4.42 -16.41 5.64
N LYS A 150 3.46 -15.92 6.44
CA LYS A 150 2.03 -16.09 6.16
C LYS A 150 1.48 -15.04 5.18
N LEU A 151 2.24 -13.99 4.91
CA LEU A 151 1.85 -12.86 4.09
C LEU A 151 2.86 -12.71 2.94
N ASP A 152 2.30 -12.53 1.75
CA ASP A 152 2.97 -12.16 0.52
C ASP A 152 2.95 -10.64 0.35
N ILE A 153 3.71 -10.12 -0.61
CA ILE A 153 3.84 -8.69 -0.87
C ILE A 153 3.33 -8.37 -2.27
N ARG A 154 2.58 -7.27 -2.39
CA ARG A 154 2.30 -6.63 -3.68
C ARG A 154 2.81 -5.20 -3.66
N ILE A 155 3.72 -4.90 -4.57
CA ILE A 155 4.15 -3.52 -4.85
C ILE A 155 3.24 -3.00 -5.97
N THR A 156 2.65 -1.83 -5.81
CA THR A 156 1.88 -1.18 -6.88
C THR A 156 2.39 0.21 -7.14
N ILE A 157 2.31 0.62 -8.40
CA ILE A 157 2.63 1.95 -8.88
C ILE A 157 1.35 2.51 -9.50
N ASN A 158 0.92 3.66 -9.00
CA ASN A 158 -0.27 4.35 -9.47
C ASN A 158 0.08 5.81 -9.80
N GLU A 159 -0.61 6.37 -10.77
CA GLU A 159 -0.60 7.80 -11.04
C GLU A 159 -1.85 8.42 -10.41
N GLU A 160 -1.65 9.43 -9.57
CA GLU A 160 -2.74 10.16 -8.91
C GLU A 160 -2.83 11.57 -9.50
N GLN A 161 -3.98 11.89 -10.09
CA GLN A 161 -4.24 13.22 -10.63
C GLN A 161 -5.28 13.92 -9.75
N THR A 162 -4.93 15.10 -9.25
CA THR A 162 -5.89 15.99 -8.58
C THR A 162 -6.91 16.51 -9.58
N LEU A 163 -8.18 16.49 -9.19
CA LEU A 163 -9.29 16.96 -10.00
C LEU A 163 -10.07 18.03 -9.23
N GLU A 164 -10.90 18.78 -9.96
CA GLU A 164 -11.90 19.65 -9.33
C GLU A 164 -13.04 18.84 -8.72
N MET A 165 -13.76 19.46 -7.79
CA MET A 165 -14.90 18.82 -7.15
C MET A 165 -15.97 18.49 -8.21
N PRO A 166 -16.43 17.23 -8.30
CA PRO A 166 -17.49 16.88 -9.23
C PRO A 166 -18.82 17.53 -8.81
N ASP A 167 -19.72 17.73 -9.78
CA ASP A 167 -21.11 18.14 -9.48
C ASP A 167 -21.85 17.00 -8.76
N THR A 168 -21.86 17.09 -7.43
CA THR A 168 -22.46 16.09 -6.54
C THR A 168 -23.98 16.18 -6.45
N GLU A 169 -24.60 17.27 -6.92
CA GLU A 169 -26.06 17.40 -6.97
C GLU A 169 -26.64 16.53 -8.08
N ALA A 170 -25.95 16.47 -9.22
CA ALA A 170 -26.35 15.65 -10.37
C ALA A 170 -25.96 14.16 -10.23
N HIS A 171 -24.95 13.83 -9.41
CA HIS A 171 -24.38 12.48 -9.36
C HIS A 171 -24.26 11.96 -7.93
N LYS A 172 -24.95 10.85 -7.62
CA LYS A 172 -24.78 10.12 -6.36
C LYS A 172 -23.49 9.29 -6.39
N PRO A 173 -22.81 9.13 -5.23
CA PRO A 173 -21.64 8.28 -5.15
C PRO A 173 -22.02 6.81 -5.44
N ILE A 174 -21.21 6.15 -6.27
CA ILE A 174 -21.37 4.72 -6.61
C ILE A 174 -20.86 3.78 -5.52
N LEU A 175 -20.02 4.29 -4.61
CA LEU A 175 -19.47 3.55 -3.49
C LEU A 175 -19.04 4.56 -2.42
N VAL A 176 -19.28 4.23 -1.16
CA VAL A 176 -18.77 4.96 -0.01
C VAL A 176 -17.92 4.01 0.83
N ARG A 177 -16.76 4.47 1.31
CA ARG A 177 -15.90 3.69 2.20
C ARG A 177 -15.49 4.53 3.39
N HIS A 178 -15.73 4.01 4.58
CA HIS A 178 -15.23 4.58 5.82
C HIS A 178 -13.87 3.99 6.12
N LYS A 179 -12.89 4.85 6.38
CA LYS A 179 -11.51 4.50 6.66
C LYS A 179 -11.13 4.97 8.05
N ASP A 180 -10.60 4.06 8.83
CA ASP A 180 -9.90 4.36 10.08
C ASP A 180 -8.42 3.98 9.86
N ARG A 181 -7.52 4.98 9.93
CA ARG A 181 -6.13 4.84 9.53
C ARG A 181 -5.17 5.29 10.62
N LEU A 182 -4.27 4.40 11.01
CA LEU A 182 -3.11 4.66 11.85
C LEU A 182 -1.88 4.78 10.95
N SER A 183 -1.31 5.98 10.85
CA SER A 183 -0.17 6.29 9.97
C SER A 183 1.08 6.52 10.81
N TYR A 184 2.17 5.85 10.44
CA TYR A 184 3.48 5.94 11.08
C TYR A 184 4.51 6.38 10.03
N LYS A 185 5.03 7.60 10.16
CA LYS A 185 5.97 8.17 9.20
C LYS A 185 7.38 8.25 9.78
N GLN A 186 8.36 7.77 9.02
CA GLN A 186 9.77 7.86 9.34
C GLN A 186 10.56 8.15 8.07
N ASP A 187 11.20 9.32 8.01
CA ASP A 187 11.90 9.82 6.83
C ASP A 187 11.00 9.78 5.58
N ILE A 188 11.39 9.00 4.56
CA ILE A 188 10.64 8.83 3.31
C ILE A 188 9.58 7.73 3.37
N TRP A 189 9.51 6.98 4.48
CA TRP A 189 8.61 5.83 4.62
C TRP A 189 7.34 6.21 5.37
N SER A 190 6.20 5.73 4.87
CA SER A 190 4.92 5.74 5.57
C SER A 190 4.42 4.31 5.72
N PHE A 191 4.06 3.93 6.94
CA PHE A 191 3.42 2.66 7.25
C PHE A 191 2.00 2.95 7.72
N ASP A 192 1.02 2.46 6.98
CA ASP A 192 -0.39 2.73 7.26
C ASP A 192 -1.12 1.43 7.63
N LEU A 193 -1.66 1.36 8.84
CA LEU A 193 -2.62 0.34 9.24
C LEU A 193 -4.02 0.91 9.02
N THR A 194 -4.76 0.38 8.04
CA THR A 194 -6.06 0.91 7.65
C THR A 194 -7.14 -0.15 7.83
N GLN A 195 -8.20 0.19 8.57
CA GLN A 195 -9.46 -0.56 8.58
C GLN A 195 -10.44 0.13 7.64
N VAL A 196 -11.02 -0.65 6.72
CA VAL A 196 -11.98 -0.15 5.73
C VAL A 196 -13.32 -0.83 5.95
N ILE A 197 -14.35 -0.02 6.15
CA ILE A 197 -15.74 -0.46 6.24
C ILE A 197 -16.45 0.09 5.01
N SER A 198 -16.94 -0.80 4.14
CA SER A 198 -17.84 -0.42 3.05
C SER A 198 -19.25 -0.74 3.52
N PRO A 199 -20.17 0.24 3.65
CA PRO A 199 -21.57 -0.06 3.92
C PRO A 199 -22.11 -0.97 2.81
N GLU A 200 -22.98 -1.92 3.19
CA GLU A 200 -23.72 -2.77 2.24
C GLU A 200 -24.62 -1.94 1.31
#